data_AF-A0A945MC86-F1
#
_entry.id   AF-A0A945MC86-F1
#
_cell.length_a   1.000
_cell.length_b   1.000
_cell.length_c   1.000
_cell.angle_alpha   90.00
_cell.angle_beta   90.00
_cell.angle_gamma   90.00
#
_symmetry.space_group_name_H-M   'P 1'
#
loop_
_entity.id
_entity.type
_entity.pdbx_description
1 polymer ?
#
loop_
_entity_poly.entity_id
_entity_poly.type
_entity_poly.pdbx_seq_one_letter_code
_entity_poly.pdbx_strand_id
1 'polypeptide(L)'
;MSGATILVADDDRGIRTVLGHALGRAGHIVRMASDATTLAGWVEAGEGDLVITDVVLPDGNGLDLVAQMRDSRPDLPVIVMSARNTLMTAIEATARGAFDYLPKPFDLTELIGTVERALAGPAQHAAAEAERAGKARGEAEEDDAPALPLIGRCPAMQDVYRVIARLVGTELTVMITGESGTGKEIVARAIHDFGPRRAGPFTAINMASIPRELIESELFGHEKGA
;
A
#
# COMPACT_ATOMS: atom_id res chain seq x y z
N MET A 1 -11.97 -1.12 -28.23
CA MET A 1 -12.31 -0.61 -26.89
C MET A 1 -11.57 0.70 -26.73
N SER A 2 -12.27 1.80 -26.42
CA SER A 2 -11.58 3.08 -26.15
C SER A 2 -10.76 2.90 -24.89
N GLY A 3 -9.49 3.31 -24.91
CA GLY A 3 -8.65 3.30 -23.72
C GLY A 3 -9.24 4.17 -22.62
N ALA A 4 -9.10 3.73 -21.36
CA ALA A 4 -9.39 4.56 -20.19
C ALA A 4 -8.47 5.80 -20.17
N THR A 5 -8.97 6.90 -19.64
CA THR A 5 -8.21 8.14 -19.43
C THR A 5 -7.54 8.10 -18.06
N ILE A 6 -6.22 8.12 -18.04
CA ILE A 6 -5.40 8.10 -16.83
C ILE A 6 -4.81 9.49 -16.61
N LEU A 7 -5.09 10.06 -15.44
CA LEU A 7 -4.48 11.31 -14.99
C LEU A 7 -3.24 10.99 -14.17
N VAL A 8 -2.11 11.58 -14.52
CA VAL A 8 -0.83 11.35 -13.82
C VAL A 8 -0.31 12.68 -13.30
N ALA A 9 0.01 12.77 -12.02
CA ALA A 9 0.73 13.90 -11.43
C ALA A 9 2.05 13.43 -10.82
N ASP A 10 3.14 14.05 -11.27
CA ASP A 10 4.48 13.79 -10.77
C ASP A 10 5.33 15.02 -11.11
N ASP A 11 6.21 15.49 -10.22
CA ASP A 11 7.03 16.67 -10.48
C ASP A 11 8.23 16.33 -11.40
N ASP A 12 8.67 15.07 -11.41
CA ASP A 12 9.75 14.57 -12.25
C ASP A 12 9.30 14.36 -13.70
N ARG A 13 9.89 15.17 -14.61
CA ARG A 13 9.60 15.10 -16.05
C ARG A 13 9.99 13.75 -16.67
N GLY A 14 11.06 13.12 -16.20
CA GLY A 14 11.51 11.81 -16.64
C GLY A 14 10.48 10.73 -16.32
N ILE A 15 9.99 10.69 -15.07
CA ILE A 15 8.91 9.78 -14.65
C ILE A 15 7.68 10.01 -15.50
N ARG A 16 7.25 11.27 -15.67
CA ARG A 16 6.10 11.61 -16.52
C ARG A 16 6.26 11.07 -17.96
N THR A 17 7.43 11.26 -18.55
CA THR A 17 7.72 10.80 -19.92
C THR A 17 7.62 9.27 -20.03
N VAL A 18 8.25 8.56 -19.09
CA VAL A 18 8.25 7.10 -19.06
C VAL A 18 6.84 6.55 -18.86
N LEU A 19 6.08 7.09 -17.90
CA LEU A 19 4.69 6.69 -17.63
C LEU A 19 3.78 6.97 -18.82
N GLY A 20 3.88 8.15 -19.43
CA GLY A 20 3.10 8.50 -20.62
C GLY A 20 3.33 7.53 -21.77
N HIS A 21 4.59 7.14 -22.02
CA HIS A 21 4.92 6.15 -23.03
C HIS A 21 4.41 4.74 -22.68
N ALA A 22 4.58 4.30 -21.43
CA ALA A 22 4.20 2.97 -20.99
C ALA A 22 2.68 2.76 -21.02
N LEU A 23 1.92 3.70 -20.43
CA LEU A 23 0.47 3.65 -20.38
C LEU A 23 -0.17 3.88 -21.76
N GLY A 24 0.42 4.77 -22.57
CA GLY A 24 -0.01 4.96 -23.96
C GLY A 24 0.18 3.70 -24.81
N ARG A 25 1.28 2.96 -24.62
CA ARG A 25 1.51 1.65 -25.25
C ARG A 25 0.53 0.58 -24.79
N ALA A 26 0.08 0.64 -23.54
CA ALA A 26 -0.99 -0.21 -23.01
C ALA A 26 -2.39 0.18 -23.55
N GLY A 27 -2.49 1.24 -24.37
CA GLY A 27 -3.71 1.64 -25.06
C GLY A 27 -4.55 2.66 -24.31
N HIS A 28 -4.04 3.25 -23.22
CA HIS A 28 -4.72 4.28 -22.44
C HIS A 28 -4.48 5.69 -22.98
N ILE A 29 -5.41 6.60 -22.70
CA ILE A 29 -5.24 8.03 -22.92
C ILE A 29 -4.61 8.60 -21.65
N VAL A 30 -3.49 9.30 -21.75
CA VAL A 30 -2.76 9.77 -20.57
C VAL A 30 -2.69 11.29 -20.55
N ARG A 31 -3.08 11.90 -19.43
CA ARG A 31 -2.90 13.33 -19.16
C ARG A 31 -1.89 13.51 -18.03
N MET A 32 -0.95 14.41 -18.21
CA MET A 32 0.22 14.55 -17.34
C MET A 32 0.26 15.95 -16.72
N ALA A 33 0.18 16.03 -15.40
CA ALA A 33 0.34 17.24 -14.61
C ALA A 33 1.69 17.23 -13.88
N SER A 34 2.28 18.41 -13.70
CA SER A 34 3.49 18.61 -12.89
C SER A 34 3.20 19.00 -11.44
N ASP A 35 1.94 19.21 -11.10
CA ASP A 35 1.50 19.87 -9.89
C ASP A 35 0.10 19.40 -9.47
N ALA A 36 -0.19 19.56 -8.18
CA ALA A 36 -1.41 19.15 -7.51
C ALA A 36 -2.61 19.94 -8.03
N THR A 37 -2.44 21.24 -8.24
CA THR A 37 -3.50 22.15 -8.68
C THR A 37 -4.08 21.74 -10.03
N THR A 38 -3.22 21.42 -11.01
CA THR A 38 -3.67 20.99 -12.34
C THR A 38 -4.42 19.65 -12.28
N LEU A 39 -3.91 18.69 -11.50
CA LEU A 39 -4.58 17.40 -11.31
C LEU A 39 -5.96 17.58 -10.67
N ALA A 40 -6.05 18.38 -9.60
CA ALA A 40 -7.31 18.66 -8.93
C ALA A 40 -8.34 19.26 -9.88
N GLY A 41 -7.93 20.23 -10.71
CA GLY A 41 -8.82 20.86 -11.70
C GLY A 41 -9.38 19.87 -12.73
N TRP A 42 -8.60 18.88 -13.18
CA TRP A 42 -9.08 17.84 -14.08
C TRP A 42 -10.07 16.90 -13.40
N VAL A 43 -9.79 16.50 -12.15
CA VAL A 43 -10.69 15.62 -11.40
C VAL A 43 -12.02 16.32 -11.11
N GLU A 44 -11.99 17.59 -10.70
CA GLU A 44 -13.19 18.43 -10.47
C GLU A 44 -14.02 18.64 -11.74
N ALA A 45 -13.35 18.73 -12.90
CA ALA A 45 -14.01 18.77 -14.21
C ALA A 45 -14.65 17.43 -14.63
N GLY A 46 -14.53 16.38 -13.81
CA GLY A 46 -15.08 15.06 -14.10
C GLY A 46 -14.25 14.23 -15.08
N GLU A 47 -13.00 14.61 -15.33
CA GLU A 47 -12.12 13.90 -16.25
C GLU A 47 -11.43 12.69 -15.60
N GLY A 48 -11.03 11.72 -16.41
CA GLY A 48 -10.24 10.58 -15.95
C GLY A 48 -11.08 9.45 -15.35
N ASP A 49 -10.60 8.23 -15.61
CA ASP A 49 -11.11 6.97 -15.10
C ASP A 49 -10.21 6.41 -13.99
N LEU A 50 -8.97 6.92 -13.88
CA LEU A 50 -7.98 6.57 -12.85
C LEU A 50 -6.99 7.71 -12.64
N VAL A 51 -6.55 7.88 -11.39
CA VAL A 51 -5.49 8.84 -11.03
C VAL A 51 -4.24 8.09 -10.56
N ILE A 52 -3.07 8.54 -11.01
CA ILE A 52 -1.77 8.19 -10.45
C ILE A 52 -1.13 9.49 -9.96
N THR A 53 -0.78 9.58 -8.69
CA THR A 53 -0.19 10.82 -8.13
C THR A 53 1.04 10.51 -7.28
N ASP A 54 2.09 11.33 -7.38
CA ASP A 54 3.13 11.37 -6.36
C ASP A 54 2.58 11.94 -5.04
N VAL A 55 3.18 11.53 -3.92
CA VAL A 55 2.93 12.09 -2.59
C VAL A 55 3.46 13.52 -2.50
N VAL A 56 4.65 13.78 -3.06
CA VAL A 56 5.29 15.10 -2.99
C VAL A 56 5.11 15.79 -4.33
N LEU A 57 4.34 16.88 -4.36
CA LEU A 57 4.17 17.74 -5.51
C LEU A 57 4.67 19.16 -5.15
N PRO A 58 5.05 19.99 -6.13
CA PRO A 58 5.67 21.29 -5.86
C PRO A 58 4.76 22.27 -5.09
N ASP A 59 3.44 22.10 -5.19
CA ASP A 59 2.40 22.97 -4.67
C ASP A 59 1.46 22.27 -3.66
N GLY A 60 1.74 21.02 -3.27
CA GLY A 60 0.88 20.29 -2.35
C GLY A 60 1.32 18.84 -2.06
N ASN A 61 0.50 18.15 -1.27
CA ASN A 61 0.70 16.74 -0.94
C ASN A 61 -0.38 15.89 -1.64
N GLY A 62 0.04 14.92 -2.46
CA GLY A 62 -0.87 14.05 -3.19
C GLY A 62 -1.78 13.22 -2.28
N LEU A 63 -1.36 12.92 -1.05
CA LEU A 63 -2.22 12.24 -0.06
C LEU A 63 -3.41 13.10 0.35
N ASP A 64 -3.25 14.41 0.44
CA ASP A 64 -4.36 15.33 0.74
C ASP A 64 -5.37 15.35 -0.42
N LEU A 65 -4.87 15.30 -1.67
CA LEU A 65 -5.70 15.16 -2.85
C LEU A 65 -6.51 13.86 -2.85
N VAL A 66 -5.94 12.71 -2.43
CA VAL A 66 -6.68 11.43 -2.39
C VAL A 66 -7.96 11.56 -1.58
N ALA A 67 -7.89 12.19 -0.40
CA ALA A 67 -9.06 12.35 0.46
C ALA A 67 -10.13 13.23 -0.21
N GLN A 68 -9.74 14.35 -0.82
CA GLN A 68 -10.65 15.24 -1.56
C GLN A 68 -11.28 14.56 -2.77
N MET A 69 -10.50 13.77 -3.52
CA MET A 69 -10.98 13.01 -4.68
C MET A 69 -11.97 11.94 -4.27
N ARG A 70 -11.74 11.25 -3.15
CA ARG A 70 -12.66 10.26 -2.60
C ARG A 70 -14.00 10.87 -2.19
N ASP A 71 -13.98 12.07 -1.60
CA ASP A 71 -15.20 12.76 -1.16
C ASP A 71 -16.04 13.27 -2.36
N SER A 72 -15.39 13.67 -3.45
CA SER A 72 -16.04 14.21 -4.65
C SER A 72 -16.40 13.15 -5.71
N ARG A 73 -15.55 12.13 -5.89
CA ARG A 73 -15.71 11.02 -6.84
C ARG A 73 -15.32 9.69 -6.18
N PRO A 74 -16.20 9.10 -5.35
CA PRO A 74 -15.90 7.90 -4.55
C PRO A 74 -15.47 6.67 -5.36
N ASP A 75 -15.92 6.57 -6.61
CA ASP A 75 -15.63 5.44 -7.50
C ASP A 75 -14.34 5.64 -8.32
N LEU A 76 -13.65 6.77 -8.20
CA LEU A 76 -12.41 7.04 -8.93
C LEU A 76 -11.22 6.38 -8.23
N PRO A 77 -10.61 5.31 -8.78
CA PRO A 77 -9.44 4.71 -8.17
C PRO A 77 -8.23 5.65 -8.24
N VAL A 78 -7.53 5.78 -7.11
CA VAL A 78 -6.32 6.59 -6.98
C VAL A 78 -5.14 5.73 -6.57
N ILE A 79 -4.11 5.66 -7.42
CA ILE A 79 -2.83 5.01 -7.13
C ILE A 79 -1.84 6.07 -6.67
N VAL A 80 -1.22 5.87 -5.51
CA VAL A 80 -0.22 6.78 -4.96
C VAL A 80 1.18 6.24 -5.23
N MET A 81 2.05 7.05 -5.81
CA MET A 81 3.48 6.75 -5.94
C MET A 81 4.27 7.55 -4.91
N SER A 82 5.38 7.02 -4.40
CA SER A 82 6.23 7.80 -3.49
C SER A 82 7.68 7.34 -3.48
N ALA A 83 8.63 8.27 -3.43
CA ALA A 83 10.02 7.95 -3.06
C ALA A 83 10.19 7.64 -1.56
N ARG A 84 9.20 7.98 -0.72
CA ARG A 84 9.23 7.71 0.72
C ARG A 84 8.79 6.28 1.01
N ASN A 85 9.74 5.36 0.93
CA ASN A 85 9.57 3.90 1.06
C ASN A 85 9.36 3.43 2.52
N THR A 86 8.39 4.03 3.22
CA THR A 86 8.10 3.79 4.64
C THR A 86 6.73 3.14 4.84
N LEU A 87 6.60 2.33 5.89
CA LEU A 87 5.32 1.75 6.28
C LEU A 87 4.27 2.83 6.59
N MET A 88 4.67 3.94 7.21
CA MET A 88 3.76 5.05 7.53
C MET A 88 3.11 5.65 6.29
N THR A 89 3.88 5.89 5.23
CA THR A 89 3.35 6.42 3.97
C THR A 89 2.31 5.47 3.36
N ALA A 90 2.58 4.17 3.37
CA ALA A 90 1.68 3.16 2.82
C ALA A 90 0.37 3.05 3.64
N ILE A 91 0.47 3.09 4.97
CA ILE A 91 -0.69 3.12 5.87
C ILE A 91 -1.52 4.38 5.62
N GLU A 92 -0.87 5.55 5.52
CA GLU A 92 -1.56 6.82 5.32
C GLU A 92 -2.28 6.87 3.96
N ALA A 93 -1.64 6.40 2.89
CA ALA A 93 -2.27 6.28 1.57
C ALA A 93 -3.53 5.41 1.63
N THR A 94 -3.43 4.24 2.23
CA THR A 94 -4.56 3.30 2.37
C THR A 94 -5.68 3.92 3.22
N ALA A 95 -5.34 4.53 4.36
CA ALA A 95 -6.31 5.15 5.27
C ALA A 95 -7.07 6.32 4.62
N ARG A 96 -6.41 7.06 3.72
CA ARG A 96 -7.02 8.15 2.94
C ARG A 96 -7.84 7.64 1.75
N GLY A 97 -7.85 6.33 1.51
CA GLY A 97 -8.66 5.68 0.47
C GLY A 97 -7.97 5.54 -0.88
N ALA A 98 -6.64 5.57 -0.90
CA ALA A 98 -5.91 5.17 -2.10
C ALA A 98 -6.22 3.71 -2.42
N PHE A 99 -6.36 3.43 -3.70
CA PHE A 99 -6.57 2.10 -4.23
C PHE A 99 -5.32 1.22 -4.06
N ASP A 100 -4.15 1.76 -4.40
CA ASP A 100 -2.86 1.09 -4.18
C ASP A 100 -1.76 2.13 -3.94
N TYR A 101 -0.65 1.66 -3.35
CA TYR A 101 0.56 2.42 -3.13
C TYR A 101 1.71 1.75 -3.88
N LEU A 102 2.51 2.52 -4.63
CA LEU A 102 3.71 2.06 -5.31
C LEU A 102 4.95 2.84 -4.85
N PRO A 103 5.94 2.16 -4.23
CA PRO A 103 7.21 2.80 -3.91
C PRO A 103 7.99 3.13 -5.20
N LYS A 104 8.76 4.22 -5.19
CA LYS A 104 9.75 4.52 -6.22
C LYS A 104 11.12 3.96 -5.77
N PRO A 105 11.91 3.33 -6.65
CA PRO A 105 11.59 2.98 -8.04
C PRO A 105 10.58 1.81 -8.14
N PHE A 106 9.76 1.80 -9.19
CA PHE A 106 8.78 0.76 -9.48
C PHE A 106 9.02 0.14 -10.86
N ASP A 107 8.54 -1.10 -11.05
CA ASP A 107 8.51 -1.75 -12.36
C ASP A 107 7.27 -1.31 -13.16
N LEU A 108 7.44 -1.04 -14.46
CA LEU A 108 6.34 -0.58 -15.32
C LEU A 108 5.28 -1.66 -15.53
N THR A 109 5.67 -2.94 -15.55
CA THR A 109 4.75 -4.07 -15.64
C THR A 109 3.86 -4.14 -14.39
N GLU A 110 4.45 -3.90 -13.21
CA GLU A 110 3.71 -3.85 -11.95
C GLU A 110 2.71 -2.70 -11.92
N LEU A 111 3.12 -1.52 -12.38
CA LEU A 111 2.25 -0.35 -12.47
C LEU A 111 1.08 -0.59 -13.44
N ILE A 112 1.37 -1.08 -14.66
CA ILE A 112 0.34 -1.39 -15.66
C ILE A 112 -0.65 -2.43 -15.11
N GLY A 113 -0.15 -3.52 -14.52
CA GLY A 113 -1.03 -4.52 -13.91
C GLY A 113 -1.88 -3.94 -12.77
N THR A 114 -1.39 -2.93 -12.04
CA THR A 114 -2.15 -2.25 -10.99
C THR A 114 -3.23 -1.34 -11.57
N VAL A 115 -2.92 -0.61 -12.64
CA VAL A 115 -3.89 0.17 -13.41
C VAL A 115 -5.00 -0.71 -13.96
N GLU A 116 -4.67 -1.84 -14.57
CA GLU A 116 -5.67 -2.77 -15.12
C GLU A 116 -6.62 -3.31 -14.05
N ARG A 117 -6.09 -3.69 -12.88
CA ARG A 117 -6.92 -4.13 -11.74
C ARG A 117 -7.80 -3.02 -11.20
N ALA A 118 -7.28 -1.80 -11.12
CA ALA A 118 -8.04 -0.64 -10.66
C ALA A 118 -9.22 -0.35 -11.59
N LEU A 119 -9.00 -0.43 -12.90
CA LEU A 119 -10.04 -0.21 -13.91
C LEU A 119 -11.05 -1.36 -14.01
N ALA A 120 -10.66 -2.58 -13.64
CA ALA A 120 -11.52 -3.77 -13.65
C ALA A 120 -12.61 -3.77 -12.55
N GLY A 121 -12.48 -2.91 -11.53
CA GLY A 121 -13.45 -2.75 -10.45
C GLY A 121 -13.37 -3.80 -9.33
N PRO A 122 -14.20 -3.66 -8.28
CA PRO A 122 -14.08 -4.43 -7.04
C PRO A 122 -14.37 -5.94 -7.17
N ALA A 123 -15.13 -6.39 -8.18
CA ALA A 123 -15.52 -7.80 -8.32
C ALA A 123 -14.38 -8.74 -8.75
N GLN A 124 -13.30 -8.22 -9.35
CA GLN A 124 -12.15 -9.01 -9.82
C GLN A 124 -10.93 -8.90 -8.90
N HIS A 125 -11.00 -8.10 -7.83
CA HIS A 125 -9.90 -7.88 -6.88
C HIS A 125 -9.48 -9.14 -6.13
N ALA A 126 -10.46 -9.90 -5.61
CA ALA A 126 -10.19 -11.06 -4.77
C ALA A 126 -9.49 -12.23 -5.51
N ALA A 127 -9.55 -12.26 -6.85
CA ALA A 127 -8.98 -13.34 -7.65
C ALA A 127 -7.49 -13.13 -8.00
N ALA A 128 -7.02 -11.88 -8.05
CA ALA A 128 -5.66 -11.54 -8.45
C ALA A 128 -4.64 -11.54 -7.30
N GLU A 129 -5.10 -11.62 -6.04
CA GLU A 129 -4.28 -11.51 -4.82
C GLU A 129 -3.39 -12.73 -4.55
N ALA A 130 -3.71 -13.90 -5.12
CA ALA A 130 -2.95 -15.14 -4.90
C ALA A 130 -1.62 -15.22 -5.69
N GLU A 131 -1.42 -14.38 -6.72
CA GLU A 131 -0.29 -14.53 -7.66
C GLU A 131 0.94 -13.67 -7.31
N ARG A 132 0.79 -12.68 -6.43
CA ARG A 132 1.83 -11.66 -6.16
C ARG A 132 3.00 -12.10 -5.27
N ALA A 133 2.97 -13.27 -4.64
CA ALA A 133 4.00 -13.68 -3.68
C ALA A 133 5.39 -14.03 -4.28
N GLY A 134 5.67 -13.72 -5.56
CA GLY A 134 6.74 -14.40 -6.31
C GLY A 134 7.77 -13.60 -7.10
N LYS A 135 7.71 -12.28 -7.31
CA LYS A 135 8.58 -11.63 -8.33
C LYS A 135 9.24 -10.29 -7.94
N ALA A 136 10.45 -10.44 -7.39
CA ALA A 136 11.75 -9.90 -7.83
C ALA A 136 12.10 -8.39 -7.88
N ARG A 137 13.12 -8.06 -7.06
CA ARG A 137 14.38 -7.31 -7.29
C ARG A 137 14.38 -5.86 -7.80
N GLY A 138 14.98 -5.00 -6.99
CA GLY A 138 15.43 -3.63 -7.29
C GLY A 138 16.12 -3.05 -6.05
N GLU A 139 17.24 -2.37 -6.22
CA GLU A 139 18.06 -1.80 -5.13
C GLU A 139 17.51 -0.43 -4.69
N ALA A 140 17.61 -0.12 -3.40
CA ALA A 140 17.01 1.08 -2.80
C ALA A 140 18.07 1.94 -2.11
N GLU A 141 18.06 3.25 -2.40
CA GLU A 141 18.96 4.27 -1.83
C GLU A 141 18.33 4.98 -0.61
N GLU A 142 19.15 5.80 0.06
CA GLU A 142 18.98 6.26 1.45
C GLU A 142 18.07 7.48 1.65
N ASP A 143 17.19 7.42 2.67
CA ASP A 143 16.63 8.62 3.32
C ASP A 143 16.07 8.33 4.73
N ASP A 144 16.36 9.23 5.67
CA ASP A 144 16.04 9.15 7.11
C ASP A 144 14.54 9.34 7.39
N ALA A 145 13.89 8.32 7.95
CA ALA A 145 12.50 8.37 8.42
C ALA A 145 12.41 7.94 9.90
N PRO A 146 11.53 8.57 10.71
CA PRO A 146 11.41 8.28 12.13
C PRO A 146 10.86 6.87 12.40
N ALA A 147 11.33 6.32 13.52
CA ALA A 147 11.42 4.89 13.82
C ALA A 147 10.09 4.15 13.99
N LEU A 148 9.81 3.28 13.02
CA LEU A 148 9.30 1.94 13.33
C LEU A 148 10.50 1.00 13.47
N PRO A 149 10.47 0.00 14.37
CA PRO A 149 11.56 -0.98 14.49
C PRO A 149 11.69 -1.90 13.26
N LEU A 150 10.79 -1.79 12.29
CA LEU A 150 10.85 -2.50 11.01
C LEU A 150 11.56 -1.62 9.97
N ILE A 151 12.83 -1.91 9.73
CA ILE A 151 13.67 -1.20 8.76
C ILE A 151 13.88 -2.10 7.55
N GLY A 152 13.59 -1.59 6.36
CA GLY A 152 13.74 -2.35 5.13
C GLY A 152 13.25 -1.56 3.93
N ARG A 153 14.14 -1.31 2.96
CA ARG A 153 13.82 -0.58 1.73
C ARG A 153 13.78 -1.45 0.48
N CYS A 154 14.16 -2.72 0.60
CA CYS A 154 14.13 -3.63 -0.54
C CYS A 154 12.67 -3.89 -0.98
N PRO A 155 12.44 -4.23 -2.26
CA PRO A 155 11.09 -4.45 -2.79
C PRO A 155 10.28 -5.46 -1.99
N ALA A 156 10.91 -6.55 -1.53
CA ALA A 156 10.26 -7.55 -0.68
C ALA A 156 9.72 -6.95 0.63
N MET A 157 10.42 -5.97 1.22
CA MET A 157 9.94 -5.26 2.39
C MET A 157 8.85 -4.24 2.06
N GLN A 158 8.91 -3.63 0.88
CA GLN A 158 7.83 -2.75 0.42
C GLN A 158 6.53 -3.53 0.17
N ASP A 159 6.62 -4.76 -0.36
CA ASP A 159 5.49 -5.69 -0.44
C ASP A 159 4.89 -5.97 0.93
N VAL A 160 5.75 -6.29 1.90
CA VAL A 160 5.34 -6.48 3.29
C VAL A 160 4.63 -5.23 3.83
N TYR A 161 5.15 -4.02 3.59
CA TYR A 161 4.50 -2.79 4.04
C TYR A 161 3.14 -2.56 3.39
N ARG A 162 2.99 -2.84 2.09
CA ARG A 162 1.70 -2.74 1.38
C ARG A 162 0.67 -3.71 1.95
N VAL A 163 1.07 -4.95 2.20
CA VAL A 163 0.21 -5.96 2.80
C VAL A 163 -0.20 -5.53 4.21
N ILE A 164 0.75 -5.09 5.04
CA ILE A 164 0.44 -4.58 6.38
C ILE A 164 -0.56 -3.42 6.29
N ALA A 165 -0.28 -2.40 5.47
CA ALA A 165 -1.13 -1.22 5.33
C ALA A 165 -2.59 -1.55 4.99
N ARG A 166 -2.81 -2.54 4.11
CA ARG A 166 -4.16 -3.03 3.77
C ARG A 166 -4.81 -3.80 4.92
N LEU A 167 -4.02 -4.57 5.68
CA LEU A 167 -4.53 -5.39 6.79
C LEU A 167 -4.87 -4.58 8.05
N VAL A 168 -4.16 -3.47 8.30
CA VAL A 168 -4.30 -2.64 9.51
C VAL A 168 -5.76 -2.26 9.81
N GLY A 169 -6.57 -1.99 8.77
CA GLY A 169 -7.97 -1.60 8.92
C GLY A 169 -8.97 -2.76 9.07
N THR A 170 -8.50 -4.01 9.05
CA THR A 170 -9.36 -5.21 9.01
C THR A 170 -9.39 -5.95 10.35
N GLU A 171 -10.43 -6.76 10.57
CA GLU A 171 -10.51 -7.69 11.71
C GLU A 171 -10.16 -9.15 11.35
N LEU A 172 -9.48 -9.35 10.21
CA LEU A 172 -9.14 -10.68 9.72
C LEU A 172 -8.00 -11.29 10.55
N THR A 173 -8.01 -12.62 10.68
CA THR A 173 -6.86 -13.35 11.23
C THR A 173 -5.73 -13.36 10.21
N VAL A 174 -4.52 -13.00 10.66
CA VAL A 174 -3.33 -12.90 9.81
C VAL A 174 -2.34 -14.01 10.17
N MET A 175 -1.82 -14.71 9.16
CA MET A 175 -0.72 -15.66 9.30
C MET A 175 0.58 -15.05 8.76
N ILE A 176 1.58 -14.89 9.62
CA ILE A 176 2.88 -14.33 9.26
C ILE A 176 3.90 -15.46 9.19
N THR A 177 4.45 -15.69 8.00
CA THR A 177 5.44 -16.76 7.75
C THR A 177 6.81 -16.19 7.45
N GLY A 178 7.86 -16.94 7.76
CA GLY A 178 9.24 -16.56 7.51
C GLY A 178 10.23 -17.31 8.39
N GLU A 179 11.50 -17.32 8.00
CA GLU A 179 12.57 -17.97 8.76
C GLU A 179 12.74 -17.35 10.17
N SER A 180 13.45 -18.05 11.06
CA SER A 180 13.74 -17.52 12.40
C SER A 180 14.51 -16.21 12.31
N GLY A 181 14.17 -15.22 13.15
CA GLY A 181 14.84 -13.91 13.18
C GLY A 181 14.43 -12.90 12.10
N THR A 182 13.49 -13.24 11.20
CA THR A 182 13.04 -12.33 10.10
C THR A 182 12.06 -11.22 10.53
N GLY A 183 11.90 -10.97 11.83
CA GLY A 183 11.06 -9.87 12.32
C GLY A 183 9.54 -10.12 12.32
N LYS A 184 9.08 -11.38 12.28
CA LYS A 184 7.65 -11.74 12.32
C LYS A 184 6.86 -11.10 13.47
N GLU A 185 7.46 -11.02 14.65
CA GLU A 185 6.84 -10.37 15.82
C GLU A 185 6.71 -8.85 15.62
N ILE A 186 7.70 -8.21 14.99
CA ILE A 186 7.66 -6.78 14.70
C ILE A 186 6.53 -6.48 13.72
N VAL A 187 6.32 -7.34 12.71
CA VAL A 187 5.18 -7.24 11.79
C VAL A 187 3.84 -7.38 12.53
N ALA A 188 3.70 -8.39 13.40
CA ALA A 188 2.49 -8.58 14.20
C ALA A 188 2.18 -7.35 15.08
N ARG A 189 3.22 -6.79 15.71
CA ARG A 189 3.11 -5.58 16.53
C ARG A 189 2.72 -4.36 15.69
N ALA A 190 3.29 -4.19 14.49
CA ALA A 190 2.90 -3.10 13.59
C ALA A 190 1.41 -3.16 13.22
N ILE A 191 0.89 -4.35 12.88
CA ILE A 191 -0.54 -4.54 12.59
C ILE A 191 -1.41 -4.11 13.79
N HIS A 192 -0.99 -4.47 15.01
CA HIS A 192 -1.69 -4.07 16.23
C HIS A 192 -1.65 -2.56 16.48
N ASP A 193 -0.44 -1.96 16.47
CA ASP A 193 -0.21 -0.57 16.89
C ASP A 193 -0.87 0.45 15.95
N PHE A 194 -1.04 0.08 14.68
CA PHE A 194 -1.76 0.90 13.71
C PHE A 194 -3.23 0.51 13.55
N GLY A 195 -3.63 -0.67 14.05
CA GLY A 195 -4.98 -1.20 13.87
C GLY A 195 -6.02 -0.59 14.80
N PRO A 196 -7.30 -0.96 14.64
CA PRO A 196 -8.40 -0.45 15.46
C PRO A 196 -8.26 -0.82 16.95
N ARG A 197 -7.51 -1.89 17.25
CA ARG A 197 -7.28 -2.41 18.60
C ARG A 197 -6.00 -1.89 19.26
N ARG A 198 -5.33 -0.88 18.69
CA ARG A 198 -4.07 -0.31 19.22
C ARG A 198 -4.07 0.12 20.68
N ALA A 199 -5.25 0.46 21.23
CA ALA A 199 -5.40 0.84 22.64
C ALA A 199 -5.53 -0.38 23.58
N GLY A 200 -5.74 -1.57 23.03
CA GLY A 200 -5.80 -2.83 23.75
C GLY A 200 -4.41 -3.43 24.02
N PRO A 201 -4.33 -4.49 24.82
CA PRO A 201 -3.07 -5.19 25.06
C PRO A 201 -2.63 -6.00 23.84
N PHE A 202 -1.34 -5.91 23.51
CA PHE A 202 -0.68 -6.82 22.59
C PHE A 202 0.03 -7.93 23.38
N THR A 203 -0.49 -9.16 23.30
CA THR A 203 0.10 -10.32 23.98
C THR A 203 0.76 -11.25 22.95
N ALA A 204 2.09 -11.28 22.95
CA ALA A 204 2.87 -12.24 22.16
C ALA A 204 3.05 -13.54 22.96
N ILE A 205 2.68 -14.67 22.37
CA ILE A 205 2.83 -16.00 22.98
C ILE A 205 3.74 -16.85 22.10
N ASN A 206 4.89 -17.25 22.64
CA ASN A 206 5.80 -18.16 21.96
C ASN A 206 5.45 -19.61 22.34
N MET A 207 4.73 -20.28 21.45
CA MET A 207 4.29 -21.67 21.66
C MET A 207 5.46 -22.65 21.80
N ALA A 208 6.62 -22.35 21.21
CA ALA A 208 7.79 -23.25 21.28
C ALA A 208 8.47 -23.26 22.66
N SER A 209 8.23 -22.24 23.49
CA SER A 209 8.77 -22.17 24.85
C SER A 209 7.83 -22.74 25.92
N ILE A 210 6.61 -23.11 25.56
CA ILE A 210 5.60 -23.63 26.49
C ILE A 210 5.56 -25.16 26.35
N PRO A 211 5.77 -25.94 27.44
CA PRO A 211 5.57 -27.38 27.43
C PRO A 211 4.17 -27.73 26.94
N ARG A 212 4.03 -28.77 26.13
CA ARG A 212 2.76 -29.11 25.47
C ARG A 212 1.64 -29.34 26.46
N GLU A 213 1.94 -29.88 27.65
CA GLU A 213 0.94 -30.14 28.69
C GLU A 213 0.38 -28.85 29.33
N LEU A 214 1.08 -27.71 29.21
CA LEU A 214 0.72 -26.44 29.85
C LEU A 214 0.07 -25.43 28.89
N ILE A 215 0.01 -25.72 27.60
CA ILE A 215 -0.51 -24.80 26.57
C ILE A 215 -1.95 -24.38 26.88
N GLU A 216 -2.83 -25.34 27.21
CA GLU A 216 -4.24 -25.05 27.45
C GLU A 216 -4.43 -24.18 28.70
N SER A 217 -3.71 -24.49 29.78
CA SER A 217 -3.78 -23.70 31.02
C SER A 217 -3.24 -22.28 30.86
N GLU A 218 -2.22 -22.08 30.03
CA GLU A 218 -1.64 -20.76 29.75
C GLU A 218 -2.55 -19.92 28.85
N LEU A 219 -3.22 -20.53 27.86
CA LEU A 219 -4.07 -19.82 26.90
C LEU A 219 -5.47 -19.51 27.43
N PHE A 220 -6.06 -20.44 28.17
CA PHE A 220 -7.47 -20.36 28.59
C PHE A 220 -7.64 -20.19 30.11
N GLY A 221 -6.55 -20.29 30.87
CA GLY A 221 -6.58 -20.34 32.32
C GLY A 221 -6.97 -21.73 32.84
N HIS A 222 -6.71 -21.96 34.12
CA HIS A 222 -7.22 -23.13 34.84
C HIS A 222 -8.17 -22.67 35.96
N GLU A 223 -9.28 -23.39 36.17
CA GLU A 223 -10.01 -23.27 37.43
C GLU A 223 -9.19 -23.95 38.53
N LYS A 224 -9.12 -23.34 39.72
CA LYS A 224 -8.51 -24.00 40.89
C LYS A 224 -9.33 -25.24 41.25
N GLY A 225 -8.89 -26.44 40.84
CA GLY A 225 -9.42 -27.72 41.34
C GLY A 225 -9.75 -28.80 40.29
N ALA A 226 -9.28 -28.71 39.05
CA ALA A 226 -9.41 -29.78 38.05
C ALA A 226 -8.12 -30.60 37.91
#